data_AF-A0A6D2HKN8-F1
#
_entry.id   AF-A0A6D2HKN8-F1
#
_cell.length_a   1.000
_cell.length_b   1.000
_cell.length_c   1.000
_cell.angle_alpha   90.00
_cell.angle_beta   90.00
_cell.angle_gamma   90.00
#
_symmetry.space_group_name_H-M   'P 1'
#
loop_
_entity.id
_entity.type
_entity.pdbx_description
1 polymer ?
#
loop_
_entity_poly.entity_id
_entity_poly.type
_entity_poly.pdbx_seq_one_letter_code
_entity_poly.pdbx_strand_id
1 'polypeptide(L)'
;MKTRRQLFLEAQETQLREIPIDLLVEIFSRVPATTVATCRFVSKLWRSIIDRPDFTELFLTMSWTRPRLLLFSFQIEGYIFFFSSPQPQNPDENSCLVATCYHVHHIHSPSDYSTGFGSPLGGFICLQERRVSMVICNPVTGVSVSLPKMESKSVNTYAKPFLGYDPIDKQFKVLCTKVDTKHTSYEQHEIMTLENGKYLWRKIQCEPHYPRSNGICIDGILYYTASVNPWMEVSMVVLCFDVRSERFRFINIDGGASWMFSPFTLINYKGKLGAARITVSNLKRQLELWVLEDAMKCKWYKNIYTVPPRLQNFRLTVVGMTGSGEVVLSPLRFSDPFYIYYYNLERNSFTKFRIQGFERCEPTEVYTSLDYAENLKLM
;
A
#
# COMPACT_ATOMS: atom_id res chain seq x y z
N MET A 1 64.07 -0.25 -14.67
CA MET A 1 63.88 0.84 -13.69
C MET A 1 62.75 1.72 -14.16
N LYS A 2 61.61 1.76 -13.45
CA LYS A 2 60.50 2.67 -13.80
C LYS A 2 60.91 4.10 -13.48
N THR A 3 60.57 5.03 -14.38
CA THR A 3 60.91 6.45 -14.25
C THR A 3 60.11 7.09 -13.11
N ARG A 4 60.67 8.10 -12.41
CA ARG A 4 59.99 8.82 -11.30
C ARG A 4 58.60 9.37 -11.69
N ARG A 5 58.40 9.65 -12.98
CA ARG A 5 57.12 10.07 -13.59
C ARG A 5 56.12 8.92 -13.78
N GLN A 6 56.59 7.70 -14.07
CA GLN A 6 55.76 6.48 -14.09
C GLN A 6 55.37 6.04 -12.69
N LEU A 7 56.25 6.17 -11.69
CA LEU A 7 55.90 5.94 -10.29
C LEU A 7 54.93 7.02 -9.75
N PHE A 8 55.03 8.27 -10.23
CA PHE A 8 54.09 9.34 -9.89
C PHE A 8 52.72 9.16 -10.57
N LEU A 9 52.68 8.67 -11.81
CA LEU A 9 51.44 8.33 -12.50
C LEU A 9 50.80 7.04 -11.96
N GLU A 10 51.58 6.01 -11.62
CA GLU A 10 51.08 4.82 -10.91
C GLU A 10 50.63 5.15 -9.48
N ALA A 11 51.29 6.10 -8.80
CA ALA A 11 50.86 6.64 -7.51
C ALA A 11 49.62 7.56 -7.61
N GLN A 12 49.40 8.21 -8.76
CA GLN A 12 48.19 8.99 -9.04
C GLN A 12 47.02 8.11 -9.52
N GLU A 13 47.27 7.03 -10.27
CA GLU A 13 46.26 6.02 -10.63
C GLU A 13 45.84 5.18 -9.42
N THR A 14 46.73 4.92 -8.47
CA THR A 14 46.37 4.32 -7.15
C THR A 14 45.75 5.33 -6.17
N GLN A 15 45.61 6.60 -6.56
CA GLN A 15 44.87 7.64 -5.84
C GLN A 15 43.65 8.16 -6.61
N LEU A 16 43.10 7.39 -7.54
CA LEU A 16 41.65 7.51 -7.80
C LEU A 16 40.98 7.22 -6.46
N ARG A 17 40.58 8.29 -5.77
CA ARG A 17 39.89 8.26 -4.48
C ARG A 17 38.71 7.30 -4.61
N GLU A 18 38.90 6.04 -4.24
CA GLU A 18 37.82 5.08 -4.17
C GLU A 18 36.79 5.70 -3.24
N ILE A 19 35.56 5.84 -3.72
CA ILE A 19 34.47 6.36 -2.90
C ILE A 19 34.39 5.43 -1.68
N PRO A 20 34.52 5.97 -0.47
CA PRO A 20 34.41 5.18 0.75
C PRO A 20 33.13 4.31 0.75
N ILE A 21 33.23 3.08 1.24
CA ILE A 21 32.14 2.10 1.20
C ILE A 21 30.89 2.62 1.92
N ASP A 22 31.07 3.35 3.01
CA ASP A 22 30.02 4.03 3.76
C ASP A 22 29.26 5.04 2.89
N LEU A 23 29.96 5.82 2.07
CA LEU A 23 29.32 6.73 1.12
C LEU A 23 28.57 5.98 0.01
N LEU A 24 29.12 4.86 -0.49
CA LEU A 24 28.41 4.02 -1.47
C LEU A 24 27.11 3.43 -0.87
N VAL A 25 27.18 2.94 0.37
CA VAL A 25 26.00 2.44 1.11
C VAL A 25 24.97 3.56 1.26
N GLU A 26 25.40 4.75 1.65
CA GLU A 26 24.50 5.90 1.78
C GLU A 26 23.85 6.28 0.45
N ILE A 27 24.63 6.36 -0.64
CA ILE A 27 24.14 6.66 -1.99
C ILE A 27 23.15 5.60 -2.46
N PHE A 28 23.49 4.31 -2.38
CA PHE A 28 22.61 3.24 -2.85
C PHE A 28 21.36 3.11 -2.00
N SER A 29 21.45 3.40 -0.69
CA SER A 29 20.26 3.48 0.15
C SER A 29 19.33 4.60 -0.33
N ARG A 30 19.88 5.63 -1.01
CA ARG A 30 19.26 6.90 -1.45
C ARG A 30 18.58 6.93 -2.81
N VAL A 31 18.94 6.02 -3.69
CA VAL A 31 18.38 5.96 -5.05
C VAL A 31 17.17 5.02 -5.13
N PRO A 32 16.32 5.14 -6.16
CA PRO A 32 15.23 4.20 -6.40
C PRO A 32 15.72 2.76 -6.54
N ALA A 33 14.88 1.79 -6.18
CA ALA A 33 15.23 0.38 -6.21
C ALA A 33 15.61 -0.12 -7.61
N THR A 34 14.99 0.41 -8.66
CA THR A 34 15.35 0.10 -10.06
C THR A 34 16.79 0.55 -10.39
N THR A 35 17.21 1.68 -9.84
CA THR A 35 18.60 2.15 -9.93
C THR A 35 19.53 1.24 -9.14
N VAL A 36 19.18 0.84 -7.92
CA VAL A 36 19.98 -0.13 -7.13
C VAL A 36 20.15 -1.45 -7.88
N ALA A 37 19.07 -1.97 -8.48
CA ALA A 37 19.12 -3.18 -9.28
C ALA A 37 20.10 -3.06 -10.45
N THR A 38 20.16 -1.89 -11.10
CA THR A 38 21.13 -1.60 -12.17
C THR A 38 22.56 -1.48 -11.63
N CYS A 39 22.76 -0.78 -10.51
CA CYS A 39 24.06 -0.62 -9.84
C CYS A 39 24.69 -1.96 -9.44
N ARG A 40 23.86 -2.97 -9.12
CA ARG A 40 24.31 -4.34 -8.81
C ARG A 40 25.16 -4.96 -9.91
N PHE A 41 24.99 -4.54 -11.17
CA PHE A 41 25.72 -5.08 -12.32
C PHE A 41 26.95 -4.26 -12.73
N VAL A 42 27.21 -3.11 -12.09
CA VAL A 42 28.29 -2.20 -12.47
C VAL A 42 29.66 -2.71 -12.02
N SER A 43 29.78 -3.25 -10.80
CA SER A 43 31.05 -3.78 -10.30
C SER A 43 30.85 -4.87 -9.24
N LYS A 44 31.90 -5.68 -9.01
CA LYS A 44 31.90 -6.70 -7.94
C LYS A 44 31.74 -6.09 -6.55
N LEU A 45 32.35 -4.93 -6.31
CA LEU A 45 32.25 -4.21 -5.03
C LEU A 45 30.82 -3.71 -4.79
N TRP A 46 30.19 -3.13 -5.80
CA TRP A 46 28.82 -2.60 -5.64
C TRP A 46 27.83 -3.73 -5.42
N ARG A 47 28.00 -4.84 -6.15
CA ARG A 47 27.24 -6.06 -5.92
C ARG A 47 27.42 -6.58 -4.49
N SER A 48 28.64 -6.67 -3.99
CA SER A 48 28.88 -7.17 -2.62
C SER A 48 28.30 -6.26 -1.54
N ILE A 49 28.20 -4.95 -1.80
CA ILE A 49 27.51 -4.00 -0.90
C ILE A 49 26.00 -4.21 -0.95
N ILE A 50 25.41 -4.25 -2.15
CA ILE A 50 23.96 -4.32 -2.35
C ILE A 50 23.38 -5.69 -1.91
N ASP A 51 24.15 -6.77 -2.06
CA ASP A 51 23.72 -8.13 -1.71
C ASP A 51 23.73 -8.40 -0.19
N ARG A 52 24.18 -7.42 0.61
CA ARG A 52 24.22 -7.56 2.07
C ARG A 52 22.83 -7.52 2.71
N PRO A 53 22.54 -8.39 3.68
CA PRO A 53 21.28 -8.36 4.44
C PRO A 53 21.05 -7.04 5.17
N ASP A 54 22.10 -6.46 5.77
CA ASP A 54 22.00 -5.19 6.50
C ASP A 54 21.75 -4.00 5.56
N PHE A 55 22.25 -4.05 4.32
CA PHE A 55 21.89 -3.07 3.30
C PHE A 55 20.41 -3.15 2.93
N THR A 56 19.84 -4.36 2.83
CA THR A 56 18.42 -4.54 2.53
C THR A 56 17.53 -3.94 3.62
N GLU A 57 17.87 -4.14 4.90
CA GLU A 57 17.15 -3.54 6.03
C GLU A 57 17.29 -2.01 6.05
N LEU A 58 18.51 -1.51 5.81
CA LEU A 58 18.77 -0.08 5.70
C LEU A 58 17.96 0.55 4.56
N PHE A 59 17.93 -0.09 3.39
CA PHE A 59 17.18 0.40 2.23
C PHE A 59 15.70 0.53 2.56
N LEU A 60 15.08 -0.50 3.17
CA LEU A 60 13.67 -0.45 3.56
C LEU A 60 13.40 0.67 4.59
N THR A 61 14.27 0.79 5.60
CA THR A 61 14.17 1.85 6.62
C THR A 61 14.19 3.22 5.95
N MET A 62 15.13 3.42 5.04
CA MET A 62 15.25 4.65 4.28
C MET A 62 14.02 4.90 3.38
N SER A 63 13.49 3.87 2.71
CA SER A 63 12.26 3.97 1.91
C SER A 63 11.05 4.40 2.75
N TRP A 64 10.97 4.03 4.02
CA TRP A 64 9.91 4.51 4.93
C TRP A 64 10.06 5.96 5.38
N THR A 65 11.30 6.45 5.49
CA THR A 65 11.60 7.83 5.91
C THR A 65 11.51 8.85 4.78
N ARG A 66 11.60 8.40 3.53
CA ARG A 66 11.50 9.27 2.36
C ARG A 66 10.07 9.67 2.03
N PRO A 67 9.88 10.71 1.19
CA PRO A 67 8.61 10.92 0.54
C PRO A 67 8.19 9.62 -0.13
N ARG A 68 7.14 9.02 0.43
CA ARG A 68 6.69 7.70 0.01
C ARG A 68 6.07 7.80 -1.39
N LEU A 69 6.09 6.71 -2.13
CA LEU A 69 5.65 6.71 -3.53
C LEU A 69 4.13 6.55 -3.62
N LEU A 70 3.55 7.10 -4.69
CA LEU A 70 2.28 6.60 -5.19
C LEU A 70 2.53 5.26 -5.87
N LEU A 71 1.64 4.31 -5.65
CA LEU A 71 1.61 3.04 -6.37
C LEU A 71 0.29 2.94 -7.15
N PHE A 72 0.40 2.63 -8.43
CA PHE A 72 -0.71 2.35 -9.33
C PHE A 72 -0.68 0.87 -9.68
N SER A 73 -1.81 0.21 -9.45
CA SER A 73 -1.98 -1.22 -9.72
C SER A 73 -3.20 -1.43 -10.59
N PHE A 74 -3.07 -2.25 -11.63
CA PHE A 74 -4.20 -2.59 -12.49
C PHE A 74 -3.99 -3.97 -13.14
N GLN A 75 -5.10 -4.56 -13.58
CA GLN A 75 -5.12 -5.88 -14.20
C GLN A 75 -5.52 -5.77 -15.67
N ILE A 76 -4.77 -6.42 -16.55
CA ILE A 76 -5.06 -6.54 -17.99
C ILE A 76 -4.79 -7.99 -18.41
N GLU A 77 -5.79 -8.67 -18.99
CA GLU A 77 -5.64 -10.00 -19.61
C GLU A 77 -4.94 -11.06 -18.73
N GLY A 78 -5.19 -11.05 -17.41
CA GLY A 78 -4.56 -12.00 -16.47
C GLY A 78 -3.18 -11.60 -15.97
N TYR A 79 -2.71 -10.40 -16.30
CA TYR A 79 -1.48 -9.80 -15.79
C TYR A 79 -1.81 -8.65 -14.84
N ILE A 80 -1.01 -8.54 -13.78
CA ILE A 80 -1.06 -7.41 -12.86
C ILE A 80 0.17 -6.54 -13.09
N PHE A 81 -0.09 -5.28 -13.35
CA PHE A 81 0.91 -4.26 -13.57
C PHE A 81 1.03 -3.38 -12.33
N PHE A 82 2.27 -3.00 -12.03
CA PHE A 82 2.61 -2.10 -10.94
C PHE A 82 3.46 -0.96 -11.48
N PHE A 83 3.02 0.26 -11.21
CA PHE A 83 3.75 1.48 -11.53
C PHE A 83 3.88 2.33 -10.28
N SER A 84 5.01 3.01 -10.10
CA SER A 84 5.16 3.96 -9.00
C SER A 84 5.58 5.33 -9.48
N SER A 85 5.24 6.36 -8.71
CA SER A 85 5.69 7.71 -8.98
C SER A 85 5.97 8.45 -7.68
N PRO A 86 7.02 9.30 -7.62
CA PRO A 86 7.28 10.09 -6.43
C PRO A 86 6.12 11.04 -6.15
N GLN A 87 5.82 11.24 -4.86
CA GLN A 87 4.93 12.32 -4.46
C GLN A 87 5.62 13.68 -4.74
N PRO A 88 4.92 14.65 -5.37
CA PRO A 88 5.48 15.94 -5.71
C PRO A 88 5.78 16.74 -4.43
N GLN A 89 6.99 17.30 -4.34
CA GLN A 89 7.39 18.14 -3.20
C GLN A 89 7.14 19.63 -3.42
N ASN A 90 7.12 20.07 -4.68
CA ASN A 90 6.85 21.45 -5.07
C ASN A 90 5.75 21.48 -6.14
N PRO A 91 4.62 22.16 -5.88
CA PRO A 91 3.53 22.25 -6.83
C PRO A 91 3.79 23.39 -7.83
N ASP A 92 4.58 23.13 -8.87
CA ASP A 92 4.35 23.87 -10.12
C ASP A 92 3.12 23.28 -10.80
N GLU A 93 2.06 24.10 -10.89
CA GLU A 93 0.84 23.77 -11.64
C GLU A 93 1.24 23.43 -13.09
N ASN A 94 1.01 22.18 -13.51
CA ASN A 94 1.34 21.55 -14.81
C ASN A 94 2.58 20.64 -14.86
N SER A 95 3.17 20.29 -13.73
CA SER A 95 4.19 19.22 -13.73
C SER A 95 3.57 17.86 -14.08
N CYS A 96 4.27 17.13 -14.97
CA CYS A 96 3.97 15.76 -15.31
C CYS A 96 4.85 14.83 -14.48
N LEU A 97 4.26 13.76 -13.96
CA LEU A 97 4.96 12.73 -13.21
C LEU A 97 5.03 11.48 -14.07
N VAL A 98 6.25 11.03 -14.38
CA VAL A 98 6.47 9.78 -15.12
C VAL A 98 6.50 8.65 -14.11
N ALA A 99 5.60 7.69 -14.27
CA ALA A 99 5.54 6.51 -13.42
C ALA A 99 6.56 5.46 -13.92
N THR A 100 7.30 4.89 -12.98
CA THR A 100 8.25 3.81 -13.24
C THR A 100 7.51 2.49 -13.21
N CYS A 101 7.65 1.69 -14.28
CA CYS A 101 7.11 0.34 -14.35
C CYS A 101 7.97 -0.62 -13.50
N TYR A 102 7.32 -1.49 -12.75
CA TYR A 102 7.94 -2.57 -12.00
C TYR A 102 7.72 -3.93 -12.69
N HIS A 103 8.07 -5.03 -12.01
CA HIS A 103 7.82 -6.36 -12.52
C HIS A 103 6.32 -6.65 -12.61
N VAL A 104 5.92 -7.29 -13.71
CA VAL A 104 4.56 -7.74 -13.95
C VAL A 104 4.34 -9.07 -13.23
N HIS A 105 3.23 -9.20 -12.51
CA HIS A 105 2.82 -10.45 -11.89
C HIS A 105 1.80 -11.19 -12.77
N HIS A 106 2.08 -12.45 -13.08
CA HIS A 106 1.20 -13.28 -13.90
C HIS A 106 0.21 -14.05 -13.02
N ILE A 107 -1.09 -13.87 -13.25
CA ILE A 107 -2.13 -14.60 -12.52
C ILE A 107 -2.22 -16.01 -13.06
N HIS A 108 -2.04 -17.02 -12.22
CA HIS A 108 -2.10 -18.44 -12.63
C HIS A 108 -3.47 -18.93 -13.15
N SER A 109 -4.51 -18.08 -13.18
CA SER A 109 -5.87 -18.41 -13.63
C SER A 109 -6.67 -17.14 -13.98
N PRO A 110 -6.77 -16.75 -15.26
CA PRO A 110 -7.47 -15.52 -15.67
C PRO A 110 -9.01 -15.57 -15.49
N SER A 111 -9.58 -16.78 -15.38
CA SER A 111 -11.03 -17.01 -15.32
C SER A 111 -11.53 -16.98 -13.87
N ASP A 112 -12.05 -15.84 -13.42
CA ASP A 112 -13.48 -15.71 -13.04
C ASP A 112 -13.80 -14.57 -12.07
N TYR A 113 -12.83 -13.88 -11.45
CA TYR A 113 -13.14 -12.81 -10.48
C TYR A 113 -12.10 -11.69 -10.49
N SER A 114 -12.53 -10.48 -10.13
CA SER A 114 -11.63 -9.34 -9.91
C SER A 114 -10.62 -9.68 -8.82
N THR A 115 -9.33 -9.65 -9.14
CA THR A 115 -8.26 -9.77 -8.14
C THR A 115 -8.40 -8.63 -7.15
N GLY A 116 -8.61 -8.94 -5.87
CA GLY A 116 -8.56 -7.94 -4.81
C GLY A 116 -7.11 -7.50 -4.57
N PHE A 117 -6.82 -6.22 -4.75
CA PHE A 117 -5.54 -5.63 -4.36
C PHE A 117 -5.55 -5.35 -2.86
N GLY A 118 -4.71 -6.04 -2.08
CA GLY A 118 -4.43 -5.64 -0.70
C GLY A 118 -3.70 -4.30 -0.67
N SER A 119 -3.85 -3.57 0.43
CA SER A 119 -3.08 -2.34 0.64
C SER A 119 -1.58 -2.65 0.72
N PRO A 120 -0.71 -1.89 0.04
CA PRO A 120 0.72 -2.12 0.12
C PRO A 120 1.24 -1.88 1.54
N LEU A 121 2.17 -2.70 1.99
CA LEU A 121 2.83 -2.53 3.27
C LEU A 121 4.29 -3.00 3.19
N GLY A 122 5.23 -2.10 3.49
CA GLY A 122 6.65 -2.44 3.50
C GLY A 122 7.18 -2.99 2.17
N GLY A 123 6.65 -2.50 1.05
CA GLY A 123 7.02 -2.93 -0.30
C GLY A 123 6.39 -4.24 -0.77
N PHE A 124 5.55 -4.85 0.06
CA PHE A 124 4.80 -6.04 -0.29
C PHE A 124 3.34 -5.72 -0.55
N ILE A 125 2.73 -6.50 -1.42
CA ILE A 125 1.30 -6.46 -1.72
C ILE A 125 0.78 -7.88 -1.57
N CYS A 126 -0.31 -8.04 -0.83
CA CYS A 126 -1.01 -9.32 -0.78
C CYS A 126 -2.15 -9.31 -1.80
N LEU A 127 -2.10 -10.26 -2.72
CA LEU A 127 -3.03 -10.44 -3.81
C LEU A 127 -3.90 -11.67 -3.56
N GLN A 128 -5.18 -11.55 -3.85
CA GLN A 128 -6.08 -12.69 -3.90
C GLN A 128 -6.20 -13.19 -5.36
N GLU A 129 -5.52 -14.29 -5.70
CA GLU A 129 -5.55 -14.84 -7.07
C GLU A 129 -6.75 -15.74 -7.35
N ARG A 130 -7.18 -16.51 -6.33
CA ARG A 130 -8.37 -17.36 -6.39
C ARG A 130 -9.13 -17.21 -5.09
N ARG A 131 -10.32 -17.80 -5.01
CA ARG A 131 -11.19 -17.73 -3.83
C ARG A 131 -10.43 -17.87 -2.50
N VAL A 132 -9.59 -18.89 -2.34
CA VAL A 132 -8.81 -19.13 -1.10
C VAL A 132 -7.29 -19.22 -1.32
N SER A 133 -6.81 -18.71 -2.45
CA SER A 133 -5.38 -18.68 -2.80
C SER A 133 -4.89 -17.25 -2.78
N MET A 134 -3.79 -17.03 -2.07
CA MET A 134 -3.20 -15.72 -1.87
C MET A 134 -1.73 -15.75 -2.22
N VAL A 135 -1.24 -14.64 -2.73
CA VAL A 135 0.16 -14.45 -3.07
C VAL A 135 0.63 -13.17 -2.42
N ILE A 136 1.79 -13.19 -1.78
CA ILE A 136 2.50 -11.96 -1.45
C ILE A 136 3.46 -11.71 -2.60
N CYS A 137 3.38 -10.54 -3.22
CA CYS A 137 4.31 -10.12 -4.26
C CYS A 137 5.12 -8.91 -3.77
N ASN A 138 6.37 -8.87 -4.23
CA ASN A 138 7.21 -7.69 -4.19
C ASN A 138 7.33 -7.15 -5.62
N PRO A 139 6.62 -6.06 -5.97
CA PRO A 139 6.67 -5.49 -7.32
C PRO A 139 8.09 -5.15 -7.78
N VAL A 140 8.93 -4.66 -6.87
CA VAL A 140 10.29 -4.18 -7.19
C VAL A 140 11.22 -5.32 -7.57
N THR A 141 11.11 -6.48 -6.94
CA THR A 141 11.98 -7.63 -7.23
C THR A 141 11.35 -8.63 -8.17
N GLY A 142 10.03 -8.54 -8.39
CA GLY A 142 9.26 -9.53 -9.16
C GLY A 142 9.11 -10.88 -8.46
N VAL A 143 9.61 -11.01 -7.22
CA VAL A 143 9.45 -12.23 -6.44
C VAL A 143 8.04 -12.27 -5.87
N SER A 144 7.40 -13.42 -6.03
CA SER A 144 6.07 -13.71 -5.52
C SER A 144 6.10 -15.03 -4.75
N VAL A 145 5.46 -15.06 -3.58
CA VAL A 145 5.35 -16.24 -2.72
C VAL A 145 3.88 -16.60 -2.54
N SER A 146 3.52 -17.79 -2.99
CA SER A 146 2.20 -18.36 -2.76
C SER A 146 2.06 -18.77 -1.30
N LEU A 147 1.01 -18.27 -0.66
CA LEU A 147 0.67 -18.66 0.70
C LEU A 147 0.03 -20.06 0.71
N PRO A 148 0.14 -20.80 1.83
CA PRO A 148 -0.54 -22.07 1.97
C PRO A 148 -2.03 -21.92 1.65
N LYS A 149 -2.59 -22.88 0.92
CA LYS A 149 -4.01 -22.83 0.58
C LYS A 149 -4.83 -22.99 1.86
N MET A 150 -5.80 -22.10 2.07
CA MET A 150 -6.71 -22.26 3.21
C MET A 150 -7.73 -23.36 2.92
N GLU A 151 -8.06 -24.15 3.94
CA GLU A 151 -9.15 -25.11 3.85
C GLU A 151 -10.50 -24.40 3.76
N SER A 152 -11.33 -24.80 2.81
CA SER A 152 -12.72 -24.33 2.70
C SER A 152 -13.66 -25.50 2.48
N LYS A 153 -14.79 -25.48 3.22
CA LYS A 153 -15.89 -26.44 3.07
C LYS A 153 -16.88 -26.04 1.99
N SER A 154 -16.89 -24.77 1.57
CA SER A 154 -17.84 -24.23 0.60
C SER A 154 -17.11 -23.68 -0.62
N VAL A 155 -17.64 -23.98 -1.79
CA VAL A 155 -17.16 -23.38 -3.03
C VAL A 155 -17.37 -21.86 -3.00
N ASN A 156 -18.37 -21.35 -2.28
CA ASN A 156 -18.73 -19.92 -2.25
C ASN A 156 -17.90 -19.09 -1.25
N THR A 157 -16.95 -19.72 -0.56
CA THR A 157 -16.08 -19.02 0.37
C THR A 157 -14.91 -18.38 -0.36
N TYR A 158 -14.64 -17.11 -0.06
CA TYR A 158 -13.42 -16.44 -0.45
C TYR A 158 -12.64 -15.93 0.77
N ALA A 159 -11.35 -15.70 0.60
CA ALA A 159 -10.40 -15.30 1.61
C ALA A 159 -9.97 -13.86 1.36
N LYS A 160 -10.08 -13.00 2.37
CA LYS A 160 -9.64 -11.61 2.30
C LYS A 160 -8.40 -11.39 3.16
N PRO A 161 -7.22 -11.21 2.55
CA PRO A 161 -5.98 -11.01 3.28
C PRO A 161 -5.77 -9.56 3.69
N PHE A 162 -5.07 -9.38 4.80
CA PHE A 162 -4.59 -8.12 5.31
C PHE A 162 -3.14 -8.27 5.77
N LEU A 163 -2.26 -7.39 5.28
CA LEU A 163 -0.89 -7.31 5.77
C LEU A 163 -0.83 -6.42 7.01
N GLY A 164 -0.21 -6.93 8.07
CA GLY A 164 0.16 -6.19 9.26
C GLY A 164 1.66 -6.24 9.48
N TYR A 165 2.21 -5.23 10.14
CA TYR A 165 3.63 -5.15 10.49
C TYR A 165 3.77 -4.79 11.96
N ASP A 166 4.48 -5.61 12.74
CA ASP A 166 4.89 -5.28 14.10
C ASP A 166 6.23 -4.52 14.03
N PRO A 167 6.25 -3.21 14.37
CA PRO A 167 7.47 -2.41 14.33
C PRO A 167 8.47 -2.77 15.44
N ILE A 168 8.06 -3.45 16.51
CA ILE A 168 8.92 -3.80 17.64
C ILE A 168 9.72 -5.06 17.32
N ASP A 169 9.05 -6.16 16.94
CA ASP A 169 9.73 -7.40 16.56
C ASP A 169 10.18 -7.39 15.08
N LYS A 170 9.81 -6.34 14.33
CA LYS A 170 10.09 -6.15 12.89
C LYS A 170 9.55 -7.28 12.01
N GLN A 171 8.34 -7.77 12.32
CA GLN A 171 7.74 -8.92 11.63
C GLN A 171 6.47 -8.55 10.88
N PHE A 172 6.33 -9.10 9.67
CA PHE A 172 5.07 -9.07 8.94
C PHE A 172 4.19 -10.24 9.37
N LYS A 173 2.90 -9.98 9.50
CA LYS A 173 1.88 -11.01 9.69
C LYS A 173 0.78 -10.85 8.66
N VAL A 174 0.13 -11.95 8.30
CA VAL A 174 -1.02 -11.94 7.40
C VAL A 174 -2.24 -12.38 8.18
N LEU A 175 -3.17 -11.46 8.39
CA LEU A 175 -4.51 -11.78 8.86
C LEU A 175 -5.38 -12.10 7.65
N CYS A 176 -6.14 -13.18 7.72
CA CYS A 176 -7.08 -13.53 6.68
C CYS A 176 -8.46 -13.81 7.27
N THR A 177 -9.49 -13.30 6.59
CA THR A 177 -10.89 -13.57 6.94
C THR A 177 -11.56 -14.35 5.83
N LYS A 178 -12.14 -15.51 6.17
CA LYS A 178 -12.97 -16.30 5.25
C LYS A 178 -14.39 -15.76 5.25
N VAL A 179 -14.86 -15.38 4.07
CA VAL A 179 -16.19 -14.83 3.84
C VAL A 179 -16.96 -15.76 2.92
N ASP A 180 -18.14 -16.20 3.35
CA ASP A 180 -19.07 -16.97 2.54
C ASP A 180 -20.03 -16.03 1.80
N THR A 181 -20.00 -16.04 0.47
CA THR A 181 -20.86 -15.15 -0.34
C THR A 181 -22.35 -15.45 -0.21
N LYS A 182 -22.72 -16.65 0.27
CA LYS A 182 -24.12 -17.00 0.55
C LYS A 182 -24.52 -16.71 1.99
N HIS A 183 -23.59 -16.25 2.83
CA HIS A 183 -23.80 -16.02 4.25
C HIS A 183 -24.36 -17.25 4.99
N THR A 184 -24.03 -18.45 4.50
CA THR A 184 -24.54 -19.73 5.02
C THR A 184 -23.67 -20.37 6.10
N SER A 185 -22.48 -19.82 6.36
CA SER A 185 -21.54 -20.38 7.32
C SER A 185 -20.94 -19.31 8.23
N TYR A 186 -20.56 -19.75 9.44
CA TYR A 186 -19.84 -18.93 10.40
C TYR A 186 -18.44 -18.59 9.88
N GLU A 187 -18.08 -17.32 10.05
CA GLU A 187 -16.80 -16.80 9.61
C GLU A 187 -15.65 -17.38 10.41
N GLN A 188 -14.52 -17.55 9.74
CA GLN A 188 -13.30 -18.04 10.34
C GLN A 188 -12.20 -17.03 10.04
N HIS A 189 -11.60 -16.53 11.11
CA HIS A 189 -10.41 -15.70 11.04
C HIS A 189 -9.20 -16.60 11.25
N GLU A 190 -8.22 -16.46 10.38
CA GLU A 190 -6.97 -17.20 10.44
C GLU A 190 -5.82 -16.22 10.31
N ILE A 191 -4.81 -16.40 11.15
CA ILE A 191 -3.56 -15.66 11.07
C ILE A 191 -2.48 -16.60 10.57
N MET A 192 -1.64 -16.10 9.69
CA MET A 192 -0.47 -16.82 9.23
C MET A 192 0.65 -16.68 10.26
N THR A 193 1.11 -17.82 10.77
CA THR A 193 2.27 -17.92 11.66
C THR A 193 3.39 -18.68 10.97
N LEU A 194 4.64 -18.38 11.35
CA LEU A 194 5.80 -19.17 10.96
C LEU A 194 6.06 -20.19 12.07
N GLU A 195 5.80 -21.47 11.81
CA GLU A 195 6.02 -22.55 12.76
C GLU A 195 7.01 -23.56 12.16
N ASN A 196 8.11 -23.83 12.85
CA ASN A 196 9.17 -24.74 12.39
C ASN A 196 9.67 -24.44 10.96
N GLY A 197 9.77 -23.15 10.61
CA GLY A 197 10.19 -22.71 9.28
C GLY A 197 9.14 -22.87 8.17
N LYS A 198 7.91 -23.25 8.51
CA LYS A 198 6.78 -23.37 7.58
C LYS A 198 5.69 -22.36 7.92
N TYR A 199 5.17 -21.71 6.89
CA TYR A 199 3.98 -20.87 7.04
C TYR A 199 2.75 -21.76 7.22
N LEU A 200 2.01 -21.55 8.30
CA LEU A 200 0.78 -22.28 8.62
C LEU A 200 -0.33 -21.30 8.99
N TRP A 201 -1.57 -21.70 8.71
CA TRP A 201 -2.75 -20.95 9.13
C TRP A 201 -3.19 -21.42 10.51
N ARG A 202 -3.24 -20.49 11.46
CA ARG A 202 -3.79 -20.73 12.79
C ARG A 202 -5.10 -19.97 12.94
N LYS A 203 -6.13 -20.66 13.44
CA LYS A 203 -7.41 -20.03 13.76
C LYS A 203 -7.27 -19.04 14.90
N ILE A 204 -7.94 -17.91 14.76
CA ILE A 204 -8.04 -16.90 15.80
C ILE A 204 -9.50 -16.55 16.05
N GLN A 205 -9.85 -16.33 17.31
CA GLN A 205 -11.23 -16.01 17.69
C GLN A 205 -11.47 -14.51 17.54
N CYS A 206 -12.56 -14.16 16.88
CA CYS A 206 -13.09 -12.81 16.79
C CYS A 206 -14.61 -12.90 16.65
N GLU A 207 -15.31 -11.84 17.02
CA GLU A 207 -16.75 -11.74 16.73
C GLU A 207 -16.98 -11.74 15.21
N PRO A 208 -18.04 -12.39 14.71
CA PRO A 208 -18.36 -12.40 13.29
C PRO A 208 -18.48 -10.99 12.69
N HIS A 209 -17.79 -10.76 11.57
CA HIS A 209 -17.83 -9.56 10.76
C HIS A 209 -17.33 -9.80 9.31
N TYR A 210 -17.90 -9.05 8.37
CA TYR A 210 -17.64 -9.15 6.92
C TYR A 210 -16.78 -7.98 6.43
N PRO A 211 -15.49 -8.17 6.09
CA PRO A 211 -14.60 -7.05 5.78
C PRO A 211 -14.92 -6.33 4.46
N ARG A 212 -15.05 -5.01 4.49
CA ARG A 212 -15.46 -4.16 3.36
C ARG A 212 -14.33 -3.32 2.74
N SER A 213 -13.26 -3.02 3.49
CA SER A 213 -12.06 -2.32 2.96
C SER A 213 -10.84 -3.23 2.81
N ASN A 214 -9.78 -2.76 2.15
CA ASN A 214 -8.48 -3.45 2.05
C ASN A 214 -7.59 -3.24 3.29
N GLY A 215 -8.04 -2.41 4.23
CA GLY A 215 -7.37 -2.11 5.48
C GLY A 215 -6.15 -1.19 5.36
N ILE A 216 -5.63 -0.73 6.49
CA ILE A 216 -4.43 0.08 6.62
C ILE A 216 -3.70 -0.31 7.91
N CYS A 217 -2.38 -0.42 7.86
CA CYS A 217 -1.56 -0.68 9.05
C CYS A 217 -0.88 0.63 9.49
N ILE A 218 -1.15 1.07 10.72
CA ILE A 218 -0.58 2.27 11.32
C ILE A 218 0.04 1.85 12.65
N ASP A 219 1.35 1.98 12.74
CA ASP A 219 2.13 1.77 13.98
C ASP A 219 1.79 0.47 14.73
N GLY A 220 1.89 -0.68 14.03
CA GLY A 220 1.62 -1.99 14.64
C GLY A 220 0.15 -2.38 14.72
N ILE A 221 -0.78 -1.48 14.38
CA ILE A 221 -2.21 -1.76 14.41
C ILE A 221 -2.77 -1.79 12.99
N LEU A 222 -3.39 -2.90 12.62
CA LEU A 222 -4.12 -3.07 11.38
C LEU A 222 -5.58 -2.64 11.57
N TYR A 223 -6.05 -1.73 10.74
CA TYR A 223 -7.43 -1.24 10.75
C TYR A 223 -8.13 -1.63 9.46
N TYR A 224 -9.39 -2.07 9.54
CA TYR A 224 -10.23 -2.29 8.36
C TYR A 224 -11.71 -2.11 8.69
N THR A 225 -12.50 -1.64 7.73
CA THR A 225 -13.95 -1.58 7.86
C THR A 225 -14.58 -2.95 7.63
N ALA A 226 -15.64 -3.26 8.37
CA ALA A 226 -16.45 -4.45 8.18
C ALA A 226 -17.92 -4.19 8.51
N SER A 227 -18.81 -5.05 8.01
CA SER A 227 -20.21 -5.09 8.45
C SER A 227 -20.40 -6.19 9.48
N VAL A 228 -21.17 -5.93 10.55
CA VAL A 228 -21.49 -6.95 11.60
C VAL A 228 -22.72 -7.78 11.27
N ASN A 229 -23.55 -7.33 10.32
CA ASN A 229 -24.68 -8.09 9.79
C ASN A 229 -24.45 -8.37 8.29
N PRO A 230 -24.49 -9.64 7.83
CA PRO A 230 -24.30 -9.98 6.43
C PRO A 230 -25.36 -9.39 5.51
N TRP A 231 -26.60 -9.29 6.01
CA TRP A 231 -27.78 -8.90 5.24
C TRP A 231 -28.03 -7.39 5.24
N MET A 232 -27.29 -6.65 6.08
CA MET A 232 -27.39 -5.20 6.16
C MET A 232 -26.04 -4.60 5.81
N GLU A 233 -25.92 -4.04 4.61
CA GLU A 233 -24.74 -3.24 4.16
C GLU A 233 -24.44 -2.03 5.05
N VAL A 234 -25.31 -1.80 6.02
CA VAL A 234 -25.54 -0.51 6.61
C VAL A 234 -24.90 -0.37 7.98
N SER A 235 -24.63 -1.47 8.67
CA SER A 235 -23.97 -1.48 9.99
C SER A 235 -22.44 -1.62 9.85
N MET A 236 -21.76 -0.52 9.49
CA MET A 236 -20.30 -0.53 9.36
C MET A 236 -19.59 -0.21 10.68
N VAL A 237 -18.61 -1.04 11.03
CA VAL A 237 -17.69 -0.85 12.16
C VAL A 237 -16.25 -0.84 11.65
N VAL A 238 -15.34 -0.24 12.43
CA VAL A 238 -13.90 -0.37 12.18
C VAL A 238 -13.35 -1.43 13.13
N LEU A 239 -12.72 -2.46 12.56
CA LEU A 239 -11.93 -3.39 13.34
C LEU A 239 -10.50 -2.91 13.44
N CYS A 240 -9.93 -3.15 14.61
CA CYS A 240 -8.54 -2.90 14.94
C CYS A 240 -7.94 -4.22 15.37
N PHE A 241 -6.89 -4.65 14.67
CA PHE A 241 -6.14 -5.84 14.99
C PHE A 241 -4.73 -5.41 15.41
N ASP A 242 -4.40 -5.61 16.67
CA ASP A 242 -3.05 -5.39 17.17
C ASP A 242 -2.15 -6.53 16.67
N VAL A 243 -1.17 -6.21 15.82
CA VAL A 243 -0.40 -7.23 15.10
C VAL A 243 0.49 -8.04 16.06
N ARG A 244 0.99 -7.40 17.12
CA ARG A 244 1.89 -8.02 18.09
C ARG A 244 1.13 -8.97 19.02
N SER A 245 0.14 -8.43 19.72
CA SER A 245 -0.67 -9.17 20.70
C SER A 245 -1.77 -10.04 20.07
N GLU A 246 -2.03 -9.84 18.78
CA GLU A 246 -3.04 -10.53 17.99
C GLU A 246 -4.46 -10.39 18.57
N ARG A 247 -4.78 -9.18 19.03
CA ARG A 247 -6.07 -8.89 19.66
C ARG A 247 -6.93 -8.00 18.78
N PHE A 248 -8.19 -8.38 18.68
CA PHE A 248 -9.21 -7.58 18.00
C PHE A 248 -9.85 -6.58 18.96
N ARG A 249 -10.18 -5.41 18.42
CA ARG A 249 -11.06 -4.42 19.03
C ARG A 249 -11.99 -3.87 17.98
N PHE A 250 -13.19 -3.51 18.41
CA PHE A 250 -14.22 -2.91 17.59
C PHE A 250 -14.31 -1.43 17.95
N ILE A 251 -14.22 -0.57 16.94
CA ILE A 251 -14.40 0.86 17.06
C ILE A 251 -15.60 1.25 16.20
N ASN A 252 -16.65 1.70 16.87
CA ASN A 252 -17.80 2.28 16.20
C ASN A 252 -17.45 3.70 15.75
N ILE A 253 -17.91 4.10 14.57
CA ILE A 253 -17.87 5.49 14.12
C ILE A 253 -19.17 6.13 14.62
N ASP A 254 -19.08 6.98 15.64
CA ASP A 254 -20.23 7.71 16.21
C ASP A 254 -20.93 8.55 15.12
N GLY A 255 -22.27 8.66 15.17
CA GLY A 255 -23.00 9.67 14.40
C GLY A 255 -23.55 9.25 13.02
N GLY A 256 -24.21 8.09 12.93
CA GLY A 256 -25.05 7.74 11.78
C GLY A 256 -24.40 6.83 10.73
N ALA A 257 -23.26 6.21 11.05
CA ALA A 257 -22.61 5.19 10.21
C ALA A 257 -23.43 3.92 10.03
N SER A 258 -24.49 3.73 10.82
CA SER A 258 -25.43 2.62 10.76
C SER A 258 -26.35 2.62 9.53
N TRP A 259 -26.33 3.68 8.71
CA TRP A 259 -27.22 3.86 7.54
C TRP A 259 -26.49 4.08 6.17
N MET A 260 -25.25 3.62 6.00
CA MET A 260 -24.39 4.03 4.87
C MET A 260 -24.24 3.00 3.74
N PHE A 261 -24.46 3.44 2.48
CA PHE A 261 -24.27 2.67 1.24
C PHE A 261 -22.85 2.71 0.64
N SER A 262 -21.95 3.55 1.17
CA SER A 262 -20.60 3.73 0.61
C SER A 262 -19.53 3.59 1.71
N PRO A 263 -18.55 2.69 1.51
CA PRO A 263 -17.51 2.45 2.51
C PRO A 263 -16.57 3.64 2.63
N PHE A 264 -16.09 3.90 3.84
CA PHE A 264 -15.00 4.85 4.07
C PHE A 264 -13.68 4.31 3.54
N THR A 265 -12.85 5.18 2.97
CA THR A 265 -11.41 4.95 2.87
C THR A 265 -10.79 5.23 4.23
N LEU A 266 -10.13 4.24 4.82
CA LEU A 266 -9.31 4.45 6.02
C LEU A 266 -7.99 5.11 5.62
N ILE A 267 -7.58 6.14 6.36
CA ILE A 267 -6.40 6.93 6.06
C ILE A 267 -5.53 7.08 7.31
N ASN A 268 -4.22 7.27 7.11
CA ASN A 268 -3.31 7.69 8.17
C ASN A 268 -3.37 9.23 8.27
N TYR A 269 -4.11 9.73 9.26
CA TYR A 269 -4.21 11.15 9.56
C TYR A 269 -3.14 11.53 10.59
N LYS A 270 -1.95 11.93 10.12
CA LYS A 270 -0.84 12.41 10.98
C LYS A 270 -0.51 11.44 12.13
N GLY A 271 -0.45 10.14 11.84
CA GLY A 271 -0.19 9.07 12.81
C GLY A 271 -1.43 8.53 13.53
N LYS A 272 -2.61 9.13 13.30
CA LYS A 272 -3.89 8.66 13.86
C LYS A 272 -4.73 8.00 12.77
N LEU A 273 -5.66 7.14 13.19
CA LEU A 273 -6.66 6.61 12.28
C LEU A 273 -7.64 7.71 11.85
N GLY A 274 -7.80 7.88 10.53
CA GLY A 274 -8.88 8.64 9.94
C GLY A 274 -9.76 7.77 9.04
N ALA A 275 -10.99 8.21 8.81
CA ALA A 275 -11.92 7.63 7.85
C ALA A 275 -12.48 8.76 6.99
N ALA A 276 -12.32 8.64 5.67
CA ALA A 276 -12.65 9.69 4.73
C ALA A 276 -13.53 9.17 3.59
N ARG A 277 -14.45 10.01 3.12
CA ARG A 277 -15.28 9.71 1.95
C ARG A 277 -15.77 10.98 1.27
N ILE A 278 -16.10 10.86 -0.01
CA ILE A 278 -16.78 11.93 -0.75
C ILE A 278 -18.26 11.57 -0.86
N THR A 279 -19.12 12.40 -0.27
CA THR A 279 -20.58 12.29 -0.35
C THR A 279 -21.16 13.37 -1.26
N VAL A 280 -22.40 13.21 -1.68
CA VAL A 280 -23.16 14.25 -2.38
C VAL A 280 -24.29 14.71 -1.46
N SER A 281 -24.33 16.01 -1.17
CA SER A 281 -25.37 16.66 -0.38
C SER A 281 -25.80 17.95 -1.10
N ASN A 282 -27.09 18.14 -1.33
CA ASN A 282 -27.64 19.31 -2.05
C ASN A 282 -26.94 19.59 -3.39
N LEU A 283 -26.75 18.56 -4.21
CA LEU A 283 -26.04 18.59 -5.51
C LEU A 283 -24.55 19.00 -5.44
N LYS A 284 -23.98 19.13 -4.23
CA LYS A 284 -22.57 19.43 -4.00
C LYS A 284 -21.88 18.23 -3.37
N ARG A 285 -20.68 17.93 -3.86
CA ARG A 285 -19.78 16.97 -3.24
C ARG A 285 -19.13 17.56 -2.02
N GLN A 286 -19.10 16.77 -0.95
CA GLN A 286 -18.49 17.09 0.32
C GLN A 286 -17.52 15.97 0.69
N LEU A 287 -16.34 16.35 1.16
CA LEU A 287 -15.41 15.44 1.79
C LEU A 287 -15.75 15.40 3.29
N GLU A 288 -16.21 14.24 3.75
CA GLU A 288 -16.35 13.97 5.18
C GLU A 288 -15.08 13.30 5.68
N LEU A 289 -14.47 13.89 6.71
CA LEU A 289 -13.28 13.36 7.36
C LEU A 289 -13.57 13.15 8.85
N TRP A 290 -13.49 11.89 9.26
CA TRP A 290 -13.56 11.47 10.65
C TRP A 290 -12.16 11.14 11.12
N VAL A 291 -11.81 11.58 12.33
CA VAL A 291 -10.52 11.26 12.93
C VAL A 291 -10.75 10.72 14.33
N LEU A 292 -10.06 9.62 14.63
CA LEU A 292 -10.14 8.97 15.92
C LEU A 292 -9.37 9.80 16.96
N GLU A 293 -10.10 10.32 17.93
CA GLU A 293 -9.53 11.11 19.03
C GLU A 293 -9.03 10.19 20.15
N ASP A 294 -9.88 9.23 20.54
CA ASP A 294 -9.62 8.28 21.60
C ASP A 294 -10.18 6.90 21.21
N ALA A 295 -9.27 5.96 20.94
CA ALA A 295 -9.59 4.59 20.55
C ALA A 295 -10.30 3.80 21.66
N MET A 296 -10.00 4.08 22.93
CA MET A 296 -10.58 3.36 24.06
C MET A 296 -12.02 3.79 24.32
N LYS A 297 -12.30 5.08 24.11
CA LYS A 297 -13.65 5.64 24.26
C LYS A 297 -14.46 5.63 22.97
N CYS A 298 -13.90 5.08 21.88
CA CYS A 298 -14.49 5.12 20.53
C CYS A 298 -14.89 6.54 20.09
N LYS A 299 -14.14 7.57 20.53
CA LYS A 299 -14.51 8.97 20.31
C LYS A 299 -13.93 9.47 19.00
N TRP A 300 -14.79 10.02 18.14
CA TRP A 300 -14.42 10.62 16.86
C TRP A 300 -14.80 12.09 16.81
N TYR A 301 -14.05 12.86 16.02
CA TYR A 301 -14.52 14.17 15.55
C TYR A 301 -14.69 14.15 14.03
N LYS A 302 -15.70 14.87 13.55
CA LYS A 302 -16.07 14.97 12.13
C LYS A 302 -15.79 16.36 11.61
N ASN A 303 -15.11 16.44 10.47
CA ASN A 303 -15.02 17.64 9.65
C ASN A 303 -15.68 17.40 8.30
N ILE A 304 -16.33 18.43 7.76
CA ILE A 304 -16.95 18.39 6.44
C ILE A 304 -16.40 19.54 5.62
N TYR A 305 -15.82 19.22 4.46
CA TYR A 305 -15.26 20.19 3.53
C TYR A 305 -16.06 20.16 2.23
N THR A 306 -16.48 21.33 1.75
CA THR A 306 -17.12 21.40 0.43
C THR A 306 -16.05 21.30 -0.64
N VAL A 307 -16.16 20.28 -1.50
CA VAL A 307 -15.19 20.05 -2.58
C VAL A 307 -15.21 21.25 -3.55
N PRO A 308 -14.04 21.76 -3.99
CA PRO A 308 -13.98 22.90 -4.91
C PRO A 308 -14.80 22.68 -6.20
N PRO A 309 -15.46 23.72 -6.76
CA PRO A 309 -16.34 23.60 -7.93
C PRO A 309 -15.70 22.86 -9.12
N ARG A 310 -14.41 23.09 -9.37
CA ARG A 310 -13.67 22.43 -10.45
C ARG A 310 -13.54 20.91 -10.26
N LEU A 311 -13.59 20.41 -9.02
CA LEU A 311 -13.53 18.98 -8.70
C LEU A 311 -14.92 18.31 -8.63
N GLN A 312 -16.00 19.09 -8.60
CA GLN A 312 -17.38 18.59 -8.46
C GLN A 312 -17.80 17.61 -9.58
N ASN A 313 -17.26 17.81 -10.78
CA ASN A 313 -17.61 17.04 -11.97
C ASN A 313 -16.90 15.68 -12.06
N PHE A 314 -15.81 15.48 -11.30
CA PHE A 314 -15.01 14.26 -11.38
C PHE A 314 -15.45 13.22 -10.37
N ARG A 315 -15.61 11.96 -10.80
CA ARG A 315 -15.82 10.80 -9.91
C ARG A 315 -14.48 10.39 -9.29
N LEU A 316 -14.11 11.04 -8.19
CA LEU A 316 -12.88 10.79 -7.45
C LEU A 316 -13.16 9.98 -6.18
N THR A 317 -12.19 9.16 -5.79
CA THR A 317 -12.12 8.45 -4.51
C THR A 317 -10.98 9.00 -3.67
N VAL A 318 -11.11 8.88 -2.34
CA VAL A 318 -10.02 9.21 -1.43
C VAL A 318 -9.00 8.08 -1.47
N VAL A 319 -7.74 8.42 -1.70
CA VAL A 319 -6.60 7.49 -1.66
C VAL A 319 -5.99 7.47 -0.28
N GLY A 320 -5.79 8.66 0.32
CA GLY A 320 -5.07 8.81 1.58
C GLY A 320 -4.79 10.27 1.91
N MET A 321 -3.87 10.49 2.85
CA MET A 321 -3.36 11.80 3.21
C MET A 321 -1.84 11.78 3.21
N THR A 322 -1.22 12.79 2.59
CA THR A 322 0.24 12.94 2.54
C THR A 322 0.81 13.31 3.92
N GLY A 323 2.13 13.19 4.08
CA GLY A 323 2.82 13.69 5.27
C GLY A 323 2.65 15.21 5.50
N SER A 324 2.43 15.98 4.43
CA SER A 324 2.12 17.43 4.50
C SER A 324 0.66 17.71 4.93
N GLY A 325 -0.20 16.71 5.00
CA GLY A 325 -1.60 16.85 5.39
C GLY A 325 -2.57 17.12 4.23
N GLU A 326 -2.14 16.93 2.99
CA GLU A 326 -3.00 17.06 1.80
C GLU A 326 -3.73 15.75 1.53
N VAL A 327 -5.01 15.83 1.18
CA VAL A 327 -5.81 14.66 0.83
C VAL A 327 -5.57 14.30 -0.63
N VAL A 328 -5.14 13.07 -0.89
CA VAL A 328 -4.91 12.58 -2.24
C VAL A 328 -6.19 11.97 -2.79
N LEU A 329 -6.61 12.42 -3.96
CA LEU A 329 -7.79 11.95 -4.67
C LEU A 329 -7.40 11.39 -6.03
N SER A 330 -8.01 10.27 -6.42
CA SER A 330 -7.79 9.61 -7.70
C SER A 330 -9.12 9.23 -8.34
N PRO A 331 -9.26 9.29 -9.67
CA PRO A 331 -10.31 8.54 -10.34
C PRO A 331 -10.02 7.03 -10.23
N LEU A 332 -11.08 6.22 -10.12
CA LEU A 332 -10.95 4.76 -10.20
C LEU A 332 -10.87 4.28 -11.66
N ARG A 333 -11.67 4.90 -12.53
CA ARG A 333 -11.68 4.59 -13.97
C ARG A 333 -10.56 5.36 -14.65
N PHE A 334 -9.85 4.67 -15.53
CA PHE A 334 -8.81 5.30 -16.33
C PHE A 334 -9.43 6.26 -17.35
N SER A 335 -8.68 7.33 -17.63
CA SER A 335 -8.88 8.22 -18.75
C SER A 335 -7.50 8.72 -19.16
N ASP A 336 -7.23 8.92 -20.45
CA ASP A 336 -6.04 9.67 -20.89
C ASP A 336 -6.46 11.10 -21.25
N PRO A 337 -5.90 12.13 -20.61
CA PRO A 337 -4.90 12.10 -19.53
C PRO A 337 -5.43 11.62 -18.16
N PHE A 338 -4.57 10.87 -17.43
CA PHE A 338 -4.83 10.41 -16.06
C PHE A 338 -4.23 11.40 -15.05
N TYR A 339 -5.05 11.87 -14.10
CA TYR A 339 -4.64 12.88 -13.11
C TYR A 339 -4.82 12.39 -11.68
N ILE A 340 -3.86 12.72 -10.84
CA ILE A 340 -3.96 12.65 -9.38
C ILE A 340 -4.11 14.06 -8.81
N TYR A 341 -4.97 14.21 -7.81
CA TYR A 341 -5.31 15.49 -7.22
C TYR A 341 -4.86 15.54 -5.76
N TYR A 342 -4.18 16.62 -5.37
CA TYR A 342 -3.77 16.89 -3.99
C TYR A 342 -4.64 18.03 -3.48
N TYR A 343 -5.50 17.74 -2.51
CA TYR A 343 -6.47 18.67 -1.95
C TYR A 343 -6.00 19.17 -0.59
N ASN A 344 -5.71 20.47 -0.52
CA ASN A 344 -5.33 21.16 0.70
C ASN A 344 -6.61 21.61 1.46
N LEU A 345 -6.85 21.00 2.62
CA LEU A 345 -8.06 21.24 3.42
C LEU A 345 -8.10 22.66 4.02
N GLU A 346 -6.95 23.22 4.38
CA GLU A 346 -6.84 24.53 5.05
C GLU A 346 -7.09 25.68 4.07
N ARG A 347 -6.48 25.59 2.88
CA ARG A 347 -6.59 26.60 1.82
C ARG A 347 -7.82 26.39 0.94
N ASN A 348 -8.47 25.23 1.07
CA ASN A 348 -9.55 24.79 0.18
C ASN A 348 -9.16 24.88 -1.32
N SER A 349 -7.91 24.55 -1.61
CA SER A 349 -7.34 24.57 -2.95
C SER A 349 -6.85 23.17 -3.32
N PHE A 350 -6.69 22.91 -4.60
CA PHE A 350 -6.12 21.65 -5.06
C PHE A 350 -5.12 21.90 -6.18
N THR A 351 -4.16 21.00 -6.27
CA THR A 351 -3.25 20.86 -7.41
C THR A 351 -3.51 19.52 -8.08
N LYS A 352 -3.20 19.40 -9.37
CA LYS A 352 -3.35 18.15 -10.11
C LYS A 352 -2.08 17.85 -10.89
N PHE A 353 -1.72 16.58 -10.97
CA PHE A 353 -0.53 16.12 -11.67
C PHE A 353 -0.93 15.08 -12.70
N ARG A 354 -0.48 15.25 -13.95
CA ARG A 354 -0.66 14.22 -14.98
C ARG A 354 0.30 13.09 -14.68
N ILE A 355 -0.21 11.87 -14.62
CA ILE A 355 0.64 10.67 -14.53
C ILE A 355 0.85 10.11 -15.94
N GLN A 356 2.09 9.82 -16.27
CA GLN A 356 2.50 9.22 -17.54
C GLN A 356 3.18 7.87 -17.31
N GLY A 357 3.31 7.06 -18.35
CA GLY A 357 4.09 5.82 -18.35
C GLY A 357 3.26 4.55 -18.55
N PHE A 358 1.93 4.62 -18.39
CA PHE A 358 1.01 3.50 -18.59
C PHE A 358 -0.14 3.80 -19.54
N GLU A 359 -0.08 4.88 -20.32
CA GLU A 359 -1.13 5.25 -21.27
C GLU A 359 -1.36 4.15 -22.31
N ARG A 360 -0.28 3.50 -22.77
CA ARG A 360 -0.34 2.38 -23.73
C ARG A 360 -1.03 1.12 -23.18
N CYS A 361 -1.16 1.02 -21.85
CA CYS A 361 -1.82 -0.12 -21.23
C CYS A 361 -3.36 0.03 -21.26
N GLU A 362 -3.89 1.25 -21.39
CA GLU A 362 -5.32 1.56 -21.40
C GLU A 362 -6.15 0.74 -20.37
N PRO A 363 -5.74 0.69 -19.09
CA PRO A 363 -6.44 -0.13 -18.10
C PRO A 363 -7.87 0.36 -17.91
N THR A 364 -8.80 -0.52 -17.57
CA THR A 364 -10.19 -0.07 -17.27
C THR A 364 -10.28 0.63 -15.91
N GLU A 365 -9.60 0.08 -14.90
CA GLU A 365 -9.55 0.60 -13.53
C GLU A 365 -8.11 0.69 -13.05
N VAL A 366 -7.79 1.75 -12.29
CA VAL A 366 -6.47 1.97 -11.68
C VAL A 366 -6.65 2.10 -10.18
N TYR A 367 -6.07 1.15 -9.45
CA TYR A 367 -6.02 1.18 -7.99
C TYR A 367 -4.81 2.00 -7.57
N THR A 368 -5.07 3.17 -7.00
CA THR A 368 -4.01 4.04 -6.47
C THR A 368 -3.87 3.79 -4.97
N SER A 369 -2.63 3.55 -4.54
CA SER A 369 -2.27 3.47 -3.13
C SER A 369 -1.26 4.56 -2.79
N LEU A 370 -1.41 5.14 -1.61
CA LEU A 370 -0.43 6.06 -1.05
C LEU A 370 0.62 5.27 -0.27
N ASP A 371 1.73 5.92 0.02
CA ASP A 371 2.69 5.46 1.01
C ASP A 371 3.43 4.16 0.67
N TYR A 372 3.56 3.85 -0.62
CA TYR A 372 4.37 2.71 -1.06
C TYR A 372 5.85 2.96 -0.80
N ALA A 373 6.50 1.99 -0.17
CA ALA A 373 7.92 1.99 0.12
C ALA A 373 8.58 0.85 -0.62
N GLU A 374 9.62 1.13 -1.40
CA GLU A 374 10.35 0.08 -2.11
C GLU A 374 11.10 -0.84 -1.15
N ASN A 375 11.13 -2.13 -1.47
CA ASN A 375 11.79 -3.14 -0.66
C ASN A 375 12.62 -4.08 -1.55
N LEU A 376 13.90 -4.24 -1.22
CA LEU A 376 14.83 -5.11 -1.95
C LEU A 376 14.85 -6.56 -1.42
N LYS A 377 14.08 -6.84 -0.35
CA LYS A 377 14.02 -8.16 0.25
C LYS A 377 13.47 -9.18 -0.76
N LEU A 378 14.30 -10.19 -1.03
CA LEU A 378 13.92 -11.44 -1.66
C LEU A 378 13.19 -12.26 -0.58
N MET A 379 11.93 -12.60 -0.82
CA MET A 379 11.03 -13.21 0.19
C MET A 379 11.44 -14.60 0.63
#